data_AF-A0A3D0R010-F1
#
_entry.id   AF-A0A3D0R010-F1
#
_cell.length_a   1.000
_cell.length_b   1.000
_cell.length_c   1.000
_cell.angle_alpha   90.00
_cell.angle_beta   90.00
_cell.angle_gamma   90.00
#
_symmetry.space_group_name_H-M   'P 1'
#
loop_
_entity.id
_entity.type
_entity.pdbx_description
1 polymer ?
#
loop_
_entity_poly.entity_id
_entity_poly.type
_entity_poly.pdbx_seq_one_letter_code
_entity_poly.pdbx_strand_id
1 'polypeptide(L)' 'MVKTTVYLPEDLEVRLDAEAAATGVSKAELIRRGVAMVLEASTRPKRANALPVFDSGRPMSAEAMDDSVYEHIKERAARR' A
#
# COMPACT_ATOMS: atom_id res chain seq x y z
N MET A 1 17.88 -8.46 -6.92
CA MET A 1 17.69 -7.30 -7.83
C MET A 1 17.08 -7.80 -9.13
N VAL A 2 16.08 -7.10 -9.67
CA VAL A 2 15.48 -7.40 -10.98
C VAL A 2 15.99 -6.38 -11.99
N LYS A 3 16.48 -6.83 -13.15
CA LYS A 3 16.96 -5.94 -14.21
C LYS A 3 15.76 -5.41 -14.99
N THR A 4 15.66 -4.09 -15.09
CA THR A 4 14.68 -3.40 -15.92
C THR A 4 15.43 -2.55 -16.95
N THR A 5 15.04 -2.62 -18.21
CA THR A 5 15.58 -1.78 -19.29
C THR A 5 14.54 -0.74 -19.68
N VAL A 6 14.96 0.51 -19.75
CA VAL A 6 14.12 1.66 -20.10
C VAL A 6 14.81 2.48 -21.18
N TYR A 7 14.02 3.08 -22.07
CA TYR A 7 14.52 4.08 -22.99
C TYR A 7 14.59 5.44 -22.29
N LEU A 8 15.71 6.14 -22.45
CA LEU A 8 15.92 7.47 -21.89
C LEU A 8 16.15 8.45 -23.05
N PRO A 9 15.50 9.62 -23.04
CA PRO A 9 15.84 10.70 -23.95
C PRO A 9 17.31 11.12 -23.83
N GLU A 10 17.93 11.53 -24.93
CA GLU A 10 19.36 11.87 -24.98
C GLU A 10 19.73 13.01 -24.02
N ASP A 11 18.87 14.02 -23.89
CA ASP A 11 19.07 15.16 -22.99
C ASP A 11 19.12 14.73 -21.52
N LEU A 12 18.34 13.72 -21.15
CA LEU A 12 18.32 13.15 -19.81
C LEU A 12 19.58 12.34 -19.51
N GLU A 13 20.11 11.59 -20.49
CA GLU A 13 21.37 10.86 -20.34
C GLU A 13 22.54 11.82 -20.10
N VAL A 14 22.61 12.91 -20.87
CA VAL A 14 23.67 13.94 -20.70
C VAL A 14 23.64 14.55 -19.29
N ARG A 15 22.44 14.84 -18.78
CA ARG A 15 22.28 15.38 -17.41
C ARG A 15 22.64 14.35 -16.34
N LEU A 16 22.27 13.09 -16.54
CA LEU A 16 22.60 12.01 -15.63
C LEU A 16 24.11 11.79 -15.54
N ASP A 17 24.83 11.96 -16.65
CA ASP A 17 26.28 11.83 -16.71
C ASP A 17 27.01 12.95 -15.98
N ALA A 18 26.55 14.18 -16.19
CA ALA A 18 27.07 15.33 -15.48
C ALA A 18 26.90 15.16 -13.95
N GLU A 19 25.72 14.72 -13.50
CA GLU A 19 25.42 14.52 -12.08
C GLU A 19 26.22 13.35 -11.50
N ALA A 20 26.35 12.25 -12.23
CA ALA A 20 27.15 11.09 -11.81
C ALA A 20 28.63 11.47 -11.65
N ALA A 21 29.17 12.25 -12.58
CA ALA A 21 30.54 12.75 -12.51
C ALA A 21 30.75 13.73 -11.36
N ALA A 22 29.79 14.63 -11.11
CA ALA A 22 29.88 15.61 -10.03
C ALA A 22 29.77 14.99 -8.63
N THR A 23 28.92 13.96 -8.47
CA THR A 23 28.66 13.33 -7.17
C THR A 23 29.54 12.10 -6.88
N GLY A 24 30.21 11.56 -7.90
CA GLY A 24 30.98 10.32 -7.79
C GLY A 24 30.10 9.07 -7.64
N VAL A 25 28.81 9.18 -7.94
CA VAL A 25 27.82 8.10 -7.81
C VAL A 25 27.49 7.52 -9.19
N SER A 26 27.30 6.20 -9.29
CA SER A 26 26.95 5.58 -10.57
C SER A 26 25.58 6.06 -11.09
N LYS A 27 25.42 6.16 -12.42
CA LYS A 27 24.13 6.47 -13.09
C LYS A 27 22.98 5.60 -12.56
N ALA A 28 23.24 4.31 -12.42
CA ALA A 28 22.24 3.34 -11.95
C ALA A 28 21.79 3.63 -10.50
N GLU A 29 22.67 4.14 -9.65
CA GLU A 29 22.32 4.53 -8.28
C GLU A 29 21.49 5.82 -8.27
N LEU A 30 21.82 6.80 -9.10
CA LEU A 30 21.00 8.00 -9.28
C LEU A 30 19.59 7.65 -9.77
N ILE A 31 19.46 6.75 -10.75
CA ILE A 31 18.17 6.26 -11.24
C ILE A 31 17.38 5.59 -10.10
N ARG A 32 18.02 4.71 -9.32
CA ARG A 32 17.34 4.05 -8.18
C ARG A 32 16.84 5.05 -7.15
N ARG A 33 17.64 6.06 -6.80
CA ARG A 33 17.25 7.14 -5.88
C ARG A 33 16.08 7.95 -6.42
N GLY A 34 16.14 8.32 -7.70
CA GLY A 34 15.05 9.02 -8.38
C GLY A 34 13.73 8.25 -8.31
N VAL A 35 13.76 6.96 -8.66
CA VAL A 35 12.58 6.09 -8.59
C VAL A 35 12.05 5.98 -7.16
N ALA A 36 12.93 5.79 -6.16
CA ALA A 36 12.51 5.72 -4.76
C ALA A 36 11.81 7.00 -4.30
N MET A 37 12.39 8.17 -4.57
CA MET A 37 11.81 9.47 -4.21
C MET A 37 10.41 9.67 -4.84
N VAL A 38 10.25 9.31 -6.11
CA VAL A 38 8.95 9.42 -6.80
C VAL A 38 7.90 8.50 -6.17
N LEU A 39 8.28 7.26 -5.82
CA LEU A 39 7.37 6.31 -5.21
C LEU A 39 7.02 6.68 -3.76
N GLU A 40 7.97 7.23 -3.01
CA GLU A 40 7.75 7.72 -1.64
C GLU A 40 6.83 8.94 -1.60
N ALA A 41 6.98 9.85 -2.56
CA ALA A 41 6.11 11.02 -2.71
C ALA A 41 4.71 10.67 -3.27
N SER A 42 4.51 9.45 -3.77
CA SER A 42 3.23 9.08 -4.37
C SER A 42 2.12 9.04 -3.32
N THR A 43 1.04 9.81 -3.55
CA THR A 43 -0.15 9.86 -2.69
C THR A 43 -1.07 8.66 -2.85
N ARG A 44 -0.74 7.74 -3.78
CA ARG A 44 -1.49 6.50 -3.94
C ARG A 44 -1.46 5.77 -2.60
N PRO A 45 -2.61 5.43 -2.01
CA PRO A 45 -2.61 4.66 -0.77
C PRO A 45 -1.80 3.40 -1.03
N LYS A 46 -0.67 3.26 -0.31
CA LYS A 46 0.03 1.99 -0.21
C LYS A 46 -1.06 0.98 0.11
N ARG A 47 -1.20 -0.09 -0.67
CA ARG A 47 -2.18 -1.17 -0.42
C ARG A 47 -1.84 -1.96 0.87
N ALA A 48 -1.42 -1.26 1.91
CA ALA A 48 -1.07 -1.73 3.24
C ALA A 48 -2.19 -1.48 4.25
N ASN A 49 -3.20 -0.67 3.90
CA ASN A 49 -4.41 -0.63 4.69
C ASN A 49 -5.23 -1.83 4.27
N ALA A 50 -5.14 -2.91 5.06
CA ALA A 50 -6.25 -3.85 5.16
C ALA A 50 -7.53 -3.00 5.22
N LEU A 51 -8.54 -3.37 4.43
CA LEU A 51 -9.87 -2.77 4.55
C LEU A 51 -10.19 -2.65 6.04
N PRO A 52 -10.86 -1.57 6.50
CA PRO A 52 -11.24 -1.45 7.89
C PRO A 52 -12.07 -2.69 8.26
N VAL A 53 -11.41 -3.67 8.88
CA VAL A 53 -12.04 -4.85 9.42
C VAL A 53 -12.51 -4.42 10.79
N PHE A 54 -13.82 -4.44 10.96
CA PHE A 54 -14.41 -4.21 12.27
C PHE A 54 -13.99 -5.39 13.16
N ASP A 55 -13.03 -5.17 14.05
CA ASP A 55 -12.67 -6.14 15.08
C ASP A 55 -13.72 -6.05 16.19
N SER A 56 -14.68 -6.97 16.17
CA SER A 56 -15.73 -7.07 17.20
C SER A 56 -15.17 -7.53 18.55
N GLY A 57 -13.87 -7.86 18.65
CA GLY A 57 -13.20 -8.30 19.88
C GLY A 57 -13.73 -9.61 20.47
N ARG A 58 -14.72 -10.24 19.82
CA ARG A 58 -15.36 -11.48 20.24
C ARG A 58 -15.47 -12.39 19.02
N PRO A 59 -14.52 -13.34 18.85
CA PRO A 59 -14.72 -14.39 17.87
C PRO A 59 -15.94 -15.21 18.29
N MET A 60 -17.04 -15.05 17.57
CA MET A 60 -18.23 -15.88 17.72
C MET A 60 -18.22 -16.96 16.64
N SER A 61 -18.60 -18.19 17.00
CA SER A 61 -18.94 -19.20 16.00
C SER A 61 -20.18 -18.75 15.22
N ALA A 62 -20.38 -19.30 14.01
CA ALA A 62 -21.56 -19.02 13.22
C ALA A 62 -22.86 -19.34 13.97
N GLU A 63 -22.87 -20.45 14.73
CA GLU A 63 -23.98 -20.88 15.57
C GLU A 63 -24.29 -19.87 16.68
N ALA A 64 -23.26 -19.39 17.39
CA ALA A 64 -23.46 -18.41 18.46
C ALA A 64 -23.98 -17.06 17.91
N MET A 65 -23.61 -16.68 16.68
CA MET A 65 -24.15 -15.49 16.04
C MET A 65 -25.64 -15.64 15.74
N ASP A 66 -26.06 -16.78 15.21
CA ASP A 66 -27.45 -17.08 14.90
C ASP A 66 -28.34 -17.01 16.15
N ASP A 67 -27.90 -17.67 17.24
CA ASP A 67 -28.58 -17.64 18.54
C ASP A 67 -28.73 -16.20 19.08
N SER A 68 -27.68 -15.39 18.97
CA SER A 68 -27.69 -14.01 19.45
C SER A 68 -28.68 -13.13 18.70
N VAL A 69 -28.80 -13.34 17.38
CA VAL A 69 -29.77 -12.62 16.53
C VAL A 69 -31.18 -13.06 16.87
N TYR A 70 -31.40 -14.36 17.03
CA TYR A 70 -32.69 -14.94 17.37
C TYR A 70 -33.24 -14.41 18.70
N GLU A 71 -32.45 -14.46 19.77
CA GLU A 71 -32.88 -13.95 21.08
C GLU A 71 -33.12 -12.44 21.07
N HIS A 72 -32.31 -11.66 20.34
CA HIS A 72 -32.53 -10.23 20.21
C HIS A 72 -33.87 -9.89 19.51
N ILE A 73 -34.22 -10.64 18.46
CA ILE A 73 -35.49 -10.47 17.75
C ILE A 73 -36.66 -10.83 18.66
N LYS A 74 -36.55 -11.94 19.40
CA LYS A 74 -37.57 -12.41 20.34
C LYS A 74 -37.82 -11.43 21.48
N GLU A 75 -36.76 -10.89 22.08
CA GLU A 75 -36.87 -9.84 23.10
C GLU A 75 -37.56 -8.59 22.54
N ARG A 76 -37.21 -8.16 21.34
CA ARG A 76 -37.81 -6.99 20.70
C ARG A 76 -39.29 -7.19 20.38
N ALA A 77 -39.68 -8.41 19.98
CA ALA A 77 -41.07 -8.77 19.76
C ALA A 77 -41.87 -8.82 21.06
N ALA A 78 -41.28 -9.31 22.15
CA ALA A 78 -41.93 -9.38 23.47
C ALA A 78 -42.14 -8.01 24.15
N ARG A 79 -41.42 -6.97 23.70
CA ARG A 79 -41.56 -5.58 24.18
C ARG A 79 -42.62 -4.77 23.41
N ARG A 80 -43.29 -5.36 22.42
CA ARG A 80 -44.44 -4.76 21.70
C ARG A 80 -45.73 -5.38 22.17
#